data_AF-A0A3D3WWX6-F1
#
_entry.id   AF-A0A3D3WWX6-F1
#
_cell.length_a   1.000
_cell.length_b   1.000
_cell.length_c   1.000
_cell.angle_alpha   90.00
_cell.angle_beta   90.00
_cell.angle_gamma   90.00
#
_symmetry.space_group_name_H-M   'P 1'
#
loop_
_entity.id
_entity.type
_entity.pdbx_description
1 polymer ?
#
loop_
_entity_poly.entity_id
_entity_poly.type
_entity_poly.pdbx_seq_one_letter_code
_entity_poly.pdbx_strand_id
1 'polypeptide(L)'
;WDPSPNAPAKRFATVSFDAPFEDPDTLERFADVSDCASLEWENVPVTLTDGLEKLIRVRPGSRSLGLAQDRTKEKGFLTDHHIPITNYAVINDPSELGAVRLELPWIVKTATLGYDG
;
A
#
# COMPACT_ATOMS: atom_id res chain seq x y z
N TRP A 1 -5.68 -1.65 -14.83
CA TRP A 1 -6.91 -2.18 -14.22
C TRP A 1 -7.40 -1.15 -13.23
N ASP A 2 -8.65 -0.68 -13.38
CA ASP A 2 -9.27 0.21 -12.42
C ASP A 2 -10.79 -0.09 -12.37
N PRO A 3 -11.40 -0.35 -11.20
CA PRO A 3 -12.83 -0.63 -11.09
C PRO A 3 -13.74 0.50 -11.62
N SER A 4 -13.26 1.75 -11.61
CA SER A 4 -14.02 2.90 -12.10
C SER A 4 -14.06 2.93 -13.63
N PRO A 5 -15.24 2.83 -14.27
CA PRO A 5 -15.33 2.84 -15.74
C PRO A 5 -14.81 4.13 -16.37
N ASN A 6 -14.74 5.22 -15.60
CA ASN A 6 -14.30 6.54 -16.07
C ASN A 6 -12.87 6.89 -15.65
N ALA A 7 -12.09 5.92 -15.15
CA ALA A 7 -10.71 6.15 -14.75
C ALA A 7 -9.89 6.82 -15.88
N PRO A 8 -9.16 7.92 -15.61
CA PRO A 8 -8.49 8.70 -16.66
C PRO A 8 -7.52 7.89 -17.52
N ALA A 9 -6.77 6.96 -16.91
CA ALA A 9 -5.79 6.12 -17.59
C ALA A 9 -6.41 5.23 -18.68
N LYS A 10 -7.70 4.87 -18.57
CA LYS A 10 -8.39 4.02 -19.55
C LYS A 10 -8.48 4.64 -20.94
N ARG A 11 -8.45 5.97 -21.04
CA ARG A 11 -8.47 6.69 -22.32
C ARG A 11 -7.23 6.45 -23.18
N PHE A 12 -6.15 5.95 -22.57
CA PHE A 12 -4.87 5.73 -23.21
C PHE A 12 -4.41 4.26 -23.13
N ALA A 13 -5.19 3.39 -22.49
CA ALA A 13 -4.86 1.98 -22.34
C ALA A 13 -5.27 1.18 -23.59
N THR A 14 -4.42 0.27 -24.07
CA THR A 14 -4.77 -0.67 -25.13
C THR A 14 -5.82 -1.69 -24.68
N VAL A 15 -5.74 -2.11 -23.41
CA VAL A 15 -6.70 -3.01 -22.75
C VAL A 15 -7.06 -2.41 -21.40
N SER A 16 -8.36 -2.32 -21.09
CA SER A 16 -8.87 -1.89 -19.79
C SER A 16 -9.67 -2.98 -19.11
N PHE A 17 -9.67 -2.96 -17.78
CA PHE A 17 -10.40 -3.89 -16.93
C PHE A 17 -11.22 -3.10 -15.92
N ASP A 18 -12.51 -3.36 -15.91
CA ASP A 18 -13.56 -2.67 -15.15
C ASP A 18 -14.14 -3.66 -14.12
N ALA A 19 -13.27 -4.23 -13.30
CA ALA A 19 -13.63 -5.25 -12.31
C ALA A 19 -13.10 -4.87 -10.92
N PRO A 20 -13.71 -5.37 -9.83
CA PRO A 20 -13.16 -5.26 -8.47
C PRO A 20 -11.79 -5.94 -8.39
N PHE A 21 -10.87 -5.41 -7.60
CA PHE A 21 -9.50 -5.94 -7.46
C PHE A 21 -9.41 -7.39 -6.95
N GLU A 22 -10.48 -7.88 -6.35
CA GLU A 22 -10.63 -9.24 -5.82
C GLU A 22 -11.08 -10.27 -6.87
N ASP A 23 -11.38 -9.84 -8.10
CA ASP A 23 -11.83 -10.73 -9.18
C ASP A 23 -10.67 -11.61 -9.71
N PRO A 24 -10.69 -12.94 -9.44
CA PRO A 24 -9.62 -13.83 -9.85
C PRO A 24 -9.54 -14.00 -11.38
N ASP A 25 -10.68 -13.96 -12.07
CA ASP A 25 -10.71 -14.13 -13.54
C ASP A 25 -10.08 -12.91 -14.21
N THR A 26 -10.34 -11.71 -13.68
CA THR A 26 -9.69 -10.49 -14.15
C THR A 26 -8.19 -10.49 -13.85
N LEU A 27 -7.78 -11.02 -12.70
CA LEU A 27 -6.37 -11.15 -12.34
C LEU A 27 -5.60 -11.99 -13.37
N GLU A 28 -6.14 -13.15 -13.75
CA GLU A 28 -5.53 -14.02 -14.75
C GLU A 28 -5.49 -13.35 -16.13
N ARG A 29 -6.61 -12.74 -16.56
CA ARG A 29 -6.67 -12.03 -17.85
C ARG A 29 -5.74 -10.83 -17.91
N PHE A 30 -5.59 -10.08 -16.82
CA PHE A 30 -4.66 -8.96 -16.74
C PHE A 30 -3.21 -9.44 -16.86
N ALA A 31 -2.87 -10.55 -16.20
CA ALA A 31 -1.57 -11.18 -16.28
C ALA A 31 -1.25 -11.73 -17.69
N ASP A 32 -2.23 -12.33 -18.37
CA ASP A 32 -2.06 -12.89 -19.73
C ASP A 32 -1.69 -11.83 -20.78
N VAL A 33 -2.20 -10.61 -20.63
CA VAL A 33 -1.94 -9.49 -21.56
C VAL A 33 -0.80 -8.57 -21.14
N SER A 34 -0.07 -8.89 -20.05
CA SER A 34 0.96 -8.02 -19.48
C SER A 34 2.26 -8.78 -19.21
N ASP A 35 3.40 -8.27 -19.70
CA ASP A 35 4.71 -8.82 -19.35
C ASP A 35 5.13 -8.48 -17.90
N CYS A 36 4.67 -7.34 -17.40
CA CYS A 36 4.92 -6.85 -16.05
C CYS A 36 3.86 -5.86 -15.59
N ALA A 37 3.82 -5.57 -14.29
CA ALA A 37 2.88 -4.62 -13.71
C ALA A 37 3.57 -3.62 -12.75
N SER A 38 2.99 -2.43 -12.70
CA SER A 38 3.30 -1.36 -11.74
C SER A 38 1.99 -0.84 -11.13
N LEU A 39 2.10 -0.07 -10.05
CA LEU A 39 0.98 0.47 -9.29
C LEU A 39 1.09 2.00 -9.25
N GLU A 40 -0.02 2.70 -9.46
CA GLU A 40 -0.08 4.17 -9.34
C GLU A 40 -0.68 4.66 -8.02
N TRP A 41 -1.36 3.78 -7.28
CA TRP A 41 -2.09 4.13 -6.06
C TRP A 41 -1.68 3.21 -4.91
N GLU A 42 -1.34 3.81 -3.77
CA GLU A 42 -0.80 3.10 -2.62
C GLU A 42 -1.84 2.30 -1.82
N ASN A 43 -3.14 2.51 -2.05
CA ASN A 43 -4.21 1.80 -1.32
C ASN A 43 -4.85 0.66 -2.14
N VAL A 44 -4.23 0.26 -3.26
CA VAL A 44 -4.61 -1.01 -3.90
C VAL A 44 -4.40 -2.19 -2.92
N PRO A 45 -5.22 -3.24 -2.97
CA PRO A 45 -5.06 -4.37 -2.06
C PRO A 45 -3.68 -5.03 -2.19
N VAL A 46 -3.02 -5.30 -1.07
CA VAL A 46 -1.76 -6.07 -1.06
C VAL A 46 -1.97 -7.46 -1.66
N THR A 47 -3.16 -8.05 -1.43
CA THR A 47 -3.56 -9.35 -1.96
C THR A 47 -3.60 -9.39 -3.49
N LEU A 48 -4.03 -8.30 -4.14
CA LEU A 48 -3.97 -8.16 -5.59
C LEU A 48 -2.52 -8.22 -6.08
N THR A 49 -1.64 -7.43 -5.43
CA THR A 49 -0.23 -7.37 -5.81
C THR A 49 0.46 -8.72 -5.58
N ASP A 50 0.18 -9.39 -4.46
CA ASP A 50 0.68 -10.73 -4.14
C ASP A 50 0.19 -11.79 -5.14
N GLY A 51 -1.08 -11.70 -5.57
CA GLY A 51 -1.63 -12.57 -6.60
C GLY A 51 -0.93 -12.38 -7.95
N LEU A 52 -0.74 -11.14 -8.38
CA LEU A 52 -0.06 -10.82 -9.64
C LEU A 52 1.42 -11.23 -9.62
N GLU A 53 2.12 -11.11 -8.47
CA GLU A 53 3.51 -11.52 -8.32
C GLU A 53 3.75 -13.02 -8.56
N LYS A 54 2.70 -13.85 -8.45
CA LYS A 54 2.75 -15.28 -8.75
C LYS A 54 2.71 -15.58 -10.24
N LEU A 55 2.21 -14.64 -11.04
CA LEU A 55 1.99 -14.82 -12.48
C LEU A 55 3.00 -14.04 -13.32
N ILE A 56 3.26 -12.79 -12.94
CA ILE A 56 4.09 -11.85 -13.70
C ILE A 56 4.99 -11.03 -12.78
N ARG A 57 5.96 -10.31 -13.36
CA ARG A 57 6.81 -9.42 -12.58
C ARG A 57 6.05 -8.17 -12.16
N VAL A 58 5.96 -7.91 -10.85
CA VAL A 58 5.33 -6.70 -10.30
C VAL A 58 6.35 -5.85 -9.54
N ARG A 59 6.41 -4.55 -9.83
CA ARG A 59 7.28 -3.59 -9.14
C ARG A 59 6.58 -2.22 -8.98
N PRO A 60 6.48 -1.64 -7.77
CA PRO A 60 6.88 -2.23 -6.48
C PRO A 60 6.07 -3.50 -6.15
N GLY A 61 6.68 -4.39 -5.38
CA GLY A 61 6.08 -5.68 -5.01
C GLY A 61 5.17 -5.60 -3.78
N SER A 62 4.42 -6.67 -3.51
CA SER A 62 3.42 -6.73 -2.43
C SER A 62 4.01 -6.40 -1.05
N ARG A 63 5.22 -6.89 -0.78
CA ARG A 63 5.96 -6.60 0.46
C ARG A 63 6.26 -5.11 0.63
N SER A 64 6.66 -4.43 -0.45
CA SER A 64 6.96 -3.00 -0.41
C SER A 64 5.69 -2.19 -0.21
N LEU A 65 4.62 -2.54 -0.94
CA LEU A 65 3.32 -1.91 -0.81
C LEU A 65 2.76 -2.06 0.61
N GLY A 66 2.71 -3.29 1.12
CA GLY A 66 2.18 -3.59 2.45
C GLY A 66 2.99 -2.98 3.59
N LEU A 67 4.29 -2.73 3.38
CA LEU A 67 5.11 -1.96 4.31
C LEU A 67 4.72 -0.47 4.31
N ALA A 68 4.55 0.13 3.12
CA ALA A 68 4.22 1.54 2.96
C ALA A 68 2.79 1.89 3.42
N GLN A 69 1.86 0.93 3.38
CA GLN A 69 0.47 1.13 3.81
C GLN A 69 0.28 1.24 5.33
N ASP A 70 1.29 0.87 6.13
CA ASP A 70 1.21 0.81 7.59
C ASP A 70 2.44 1.45 8.24
N ARG A 71 2.26 2.64 8.82
CA ARG A 71 3.32 3.41 9.46
C ARG A 71 3.98 2.68 10.62
N THR A 72 3.25 1.82 11.32
CA THR A 72 3.83 1.02 12.41
C THR A 72 4.83 0.02 11.85
N LYS A 73 4.45 -0.68 10.76
CA LYS A 73 5.35 -1.62 10.07
C LYS A 73 6.51 -0.90 9.41
N GLU A 74 6.26 0.22 8.74
CA GLU A 74 7.29 1.08 8.14
C GLU A 74 8.34 1.48 9.19
N LYS A 75 7.89 2.06 10.32
CA LYS A 75 8.79 2.50 11.39
C LYS A 75 9.56 1.33 12.02
N GLY A 76 8.91 0.19 12.21
CA GLY A 76 9.57 -1.04 12.66
C GLY A 76 10.68 -1.47 11.71
N PHE A 77 10.38 -1.60 10.42
CA PHE A 77 11.35 -1.97 9.39
C PHE A 77 12.54 -1.01 9.33
N LEU A 78 12.30 0.30 9.34
CA LEU A 78 13.37 1.29 9.30
C LEU A 78 14.26 1.19 10.55
N THR A 79 13.65 0.98 11.73
CA THR A 79 14.37 0.78 12.99
C THR A 79 15.23 -0.48 12.97
N ASP A 80 14.66 -1.62 12.56
CA ASP A 80 15.35 -2.90 12.48
C ASP A 80 16.55 -2.87 11.52
N HIS A 81 16.46 -2.03 10.49
CA HIS A 81 17.52 -1.78 9.52
C HIS A 81 18.47 -0.63 9.90
N HIS A 82 18.39 -0.11 11.13
CA HIS A 82 19.24 0.97 11.64
C HIS A 82 19.19 2.25 10.78
N ILE A 83 18.06 2.49 10.11
CA ILE A 83 17.84 3.71 9.34
C ILE A 83 17.39 4.81 10.33
N PRO A 84 18.05 5.98 10.35
CA PRO A 84 17.65 7.06 11.25
C PRO A 84 16.22 7.53 10.99
N ILE A 85 15.40 7.54 12.04
CA ILE A 85 14.02 8.02 12.02
C ILE A 85 13.73 8.85 13.26
N THR A 86 12.70 9.69 13.19
CA THR A 86 12.18 10.40 14.37
C THR A 86 11.66 9.40 15.40
N ASN A 87 11.91 9.69 16.68
CA ASN A 87 11.31 8.95 17.80
C ASN A 87 9.80 8.86 17.63
N TYR A 88 9.24 7.68 17.88
CA TYR A 88 7.83 7.41 17.74
C TYR A 88 7.35 6.48 18.85
N ALA A 89 6.05 6.49 19.09
CA ALA A 89 5.36 5.54 19.95
C ALA A 89 4.16 4.99 19.17
N VAL A 90 3.95 3.67 19.26
CA VAL A 90 2.75 3.02 18.72
C VAL A 90 1.65 3.13 19.75
N ILE A 91 0.48 3.61 19.34
CA ILE A 91 -0.69 3.81 20.19
C ILE A 91 -1.85 3.03 19.56
N ASN A 92 -2.27 1.95 20.22
CA ASN A 92 -3.38 1.11 19.79
C ASN A 92 -4.71 1.55 20.42
N ASP A 93 -4.65 2.22 21.57
CA ASP A 93 -5.81 2.73 22.30
C ASP A 93 -5.55 4.15 22.82
N PRO A 94 -6.52 5.07 22.77
CA PRO A 94 -6.35 6.43 23.29
C PRO A 94 -5.88 6.53 24.75
N SER A 95 -6.19 5.52 25.57
CA SER A 95 -5.73 5.47 26.97
C SER A 95 -4.21 5.34 27.12
N GLU A 96 -3.50 4.85 26.09
CA GLU A 96 -2.04 4.71 26.09
C GLU A 96 -1.32 6.07 25.95
N LEU A 97 -2.01 7.12 25.51
CA LEU A 97 -1.43 8.46 25.29
C LEU A 97 -0.77 9.02 26.56
N GLY A 98 -1.34 8.77 27.73
CA GLY A 98 -0.81 9.26 29.01
C GLY A 98 0.51 8.59 29.42
N ALA A 99 0.86 7.45 28.83
CA ALA A 99 2.08 6.71 29.12
C ALA A 99 3.25 7.10 28.18
N VAL A 100 3.00 7.94 27.17
CA VAL A 100 4.01 8.33 26.18
C VAL A 100 5.06 9.24 26.82
N ARG A 101 6.33 8.85 26.71
CA ARG A 101 7.47 9.56 27.33
C ARG A 101 8.30 10.37 26.33
N LEU A 102 7.72 10.72 25.19
CA LEU A 102 8.39 11.54 24.18
C LEU A 102 8.28 13.02 24.56
N GLU A 103 9.34 13.79 24.27
CA GLU A 103 9.33 15.23 24.47
C GLU A 103 8.32 15.90 23.52
N LEU A 104 7.59 16.87 24.06
CA LEU A 104 6.65 17.68 23.27
C LEU A 104 7.41 18.72 22.43
N PRO A 105 6.88 19.10 21.24
CA PRO A 105 5.57 18.75 20.69
C PRO A 105 5.55 17.44 19.88
N TRP A 106 4.39 16.80 19.86
CA TRP A 106 4.10 15.59 19.09
C TRP A 106 2.86 15.76 18.19
N ILE A 107 2.79 14.94 17.15
CA ILE A 107 1.63 14.77 16.28
C ILE A 107 1.21 13.29 16.32
N VAL A 108 -0.10 13.04 16.31
CA VAL A 108 -0.68 11.71 16.19
C VAL A 108 -1.15 11.50 14.75
N LYS A 109 -0.70 10.42 14.12
CA LYS A 109 -1.13 10.00 12.78
C LYS A 109 -1.81 8.63 12.87
N THR A 110 -2.85 8.40 12.06
CA THR A 110 -3.38 7.04 11.88
C THR A 110 -2.29 6.16 11.26
N ALA A 111 -2.22 4.89 11.70
CA ALA A 111 -1.21 3.95 11.20
C ALA A 111 -1.44 3.61 9.71
N THR A 112 -2.70 3.52 9.30
CA THR A 112 -3.12 3.18 7.93
C THR A 112 -4.02 4.25 7.34
N LEU A 113 -4.17 4.25 6.01
CA LEU A 113 -5.10 5.10 5.25
C LEU A 113 -4.97 6.61 5.50
N GLY A 114 -3.87 7.03 6.12
CA GLY A 114 -3.61 8.43 6.42
C GLY A 114 -3.15 9.15 5.15
N TYR A 115 -3.91 10.17 4.73
CA TYR A 115 -3.48 11.09 3.68
C TYR A 115 -2.38 12.01 4.24
N ASP A 116 -1.21 12.05 3.62
CA ASP A 116 -0.08 12.83 4.13
C ASP A 116 -0.15 14.34 3.79
N GLY A 117 -1.19 14.80 3.09
CA GLY A 117 -1.38 16.21 2.77
C GLY A 117 -0.66 16.61 1.50
#